data_AF-A0A3P5X677-F1
#
_entry.id   AF-A0A3P5X677-F1
#
_cell.length_a   1.000
_cell.length_b   1.000
_cell.length_c   1.000
_cell.angle_alpha   90.00
_cell.angle_beta   90.00
_cell.angle_gamma   90.00
#
_symmetry.space_group_name_H-M   'P 1'
#
loop_
_entity.id
_entity.type
_entity.pdbx_description
1 polymer ?
#
loop_
_entity_poly.entity_id
_entity_poly.type
_entity_poly.pdbx_seq_one_letter_code
_entity_poly.pdbx_strand_id
1 'polypeptide(L)' 'MTKIALGNNGISYDEVDLTTSAAALEYVQEELGYSADPVVVDNADEQNHWSGFRPDKIDALTGKNCLGGLDLICLDELD' A
#
# COMPACT_ATOMS: atom_id res chain seq x y z
N MET A 1 9.85 -1.18 -6.82
CA MET A 1 9.85 -2.67 -6.68
C MET A 1 8.53 -3.21 -6.14
N THR A 2 7.90 -2.56 -5.15
CA THR A 2 6.62 -2.97 -4.56
C THR A 2 5.48 -3.09 -5.56
N LYS A 3 5.20 -2.05 -6.37
CA LYS A 3 4.17 -2.06 -7.43
C LYS A 3 4.30 -3.24 -8.41
N ILE A 4 5.54 -3.52 -8.84
CA ILE A 4 5.85 -4.63 -9.74
C ILE A 4 5.52 -5.97 -9.08
N ALA A 5 5.90 -6.16 -7.82
CA ALA A 5 5.62 -7.39 -7.09
C ALA A 5 4.12 -7.59 -6.83
N LEU A 6 3.37 -6.52 -6.52
CA LEU A 6 1.91 -6.58 -6.42
C LEU A 6 1.29 -7.02 -7.75
N GLY A 7 1.71 -6.40 -8.86
CA GLY A 7 1.25 -6.76 -10.21
C GLY A 7 1.57 -8.20 -10.61
N ASN A 8 2.79 -8.67 -10.32
CA ASN A 8 3.21 -10.05 -10.60
C ASN A 8 2.41 -11.09 -9.80
N ASN A 9 1.92 -10.71 -8.61
CA ASN A 9 1.10 -11.56 -7.76
C ASN A 9 -0.41 -11.43 -8.07
N GLY A 10 -0.80 -10.63 -9.07
CA GLY A 10 -2.20 -10.42 -9.44
C GLY A 10 -3.01 -9.71 -8.34
N ILE A 11 -2.35 -8.97 -7.46
CA ILE A 11 -3.00 -8.22 -6.38
C ILE A 11 -3.50 -6.90 -6.96
N SER A 12 -4.81 -6.67 -6.88
CA SER A 12 -5.41 -5.37 -7.21
C SER A 12 -5.04 -4.33 -6.16
N TYR A 13 -4.71 -3.12 -6.60
CA TYR A 13 -4.47 -1.98 -5.74
C TYR A 13 -4.85 -0.68 -6.45
N ASP A 14 -5.23 0.32 -5.67
CA ASP A 14 -5.37 1.71 -6.10
C ASP A 14 -4.05 2.45 -5.85
N GLU A 15 -3.59 3.17 -6.87
CA GLU A 15 -2.39 3.99 -6.74
C GLU A 15 -2.78 5.43 -6.38
N VAL A 16 -2.16 5.97 -5.34
CA VAL A 16 -2.40 7.34 -4.89
C VAL A 16 -1.07 8.09 -4.85
N ASP A 17 -0.99 9.15 -5.64
CA ASP A 17 0.18 10.03 -5.69
C ASP A 17 0.17 10.99 -4.49
N LEU A 18 1.19 10.85 -3.63
CA LEU A 18 1.34 11.67 -2.43
C LEU A 18 1.74 13.12 -2.75
N THR A 19 2.34 13.40 -3.91
CA THR A 19 2.73 14.75 -4.31
C THR A 19 1.53 15.61 -4.68
N THR A 20 0.46 14.99 -5.16
CA THR A 20 -0.77 15.69 -5.61
C THR A 20 -1.91 15.58 -4.60
N SER A 21 -1.86 14.61 -3.69
CA SER A 21 -2.88 14.39 -2.65
C SER A 21 -2.38 14.80 -1.27
N ALA A 22 -2.63 16.06 -0.90
CA ALA A 22 -2.29 16.57 0.45
C ALA A 22 -2.93 15.75 1.58
N ALA A 23 -4.15 15.24 1.38
CA ALA A 23 -4.84 14.41 2.36
C ALA A 23 -4.16 13.04 2.55
N ALA A 24 -3.71 12.42 1.46
CA ALA A 24 -2.97 11.16 1.55
C ALA A 24 -1.59 11.37 2.20
N LEU A 25 -0.96 12.50 1.91
CA LEU A 25 0.31 12.89 2.50
C LEU A 25 0.21 13.10 4.02
N GLU A 26 -0.79 13.84 4.48
CA GLU A 26 -1.09 14.06 5.90
C GLU A 26 -1.37 12.72 6.60
N TYR A 27 -2.20 11.86 6.00
CA TYR A 27 -2.47 10.53 6.54
C TYR A 27 -1.20 9.67 6.69
N VAL A 28 -0.33 9.64 5.68
CA VAL A 28 0.90 8.85 5.73
C VAL A 28 1.90 9.37 6.76
N GLN A 29 2.08 10.69 6.84
CA GLN A 29 3.07 11.31 7.72
C GLN A 29 2.60 11.47 9.16
N GLU A 30 1.37 11.96 9.36
CA GLU A 30 0.86 12.31 10.68
C GLU A 30 0.17 11.12 11.37
N GLU A 31 -0.65 10.36 10.63
CA GLU A 31 -1.40 9.24 11.20
C GLU A 31 -0.57 7.95 11.23
N LEU A 32 0.08 7.59 10.12
CA LEU A 32 0.89 6.37 10.03
C LEU A 32 2.34 6.56 10.48
N GLY A 33 2.84 7.80 10.49
CA GLY A 33 4.21 8.11 10.88
C GLY A 33 5.28 7.64 9.89
N TYR A 34 4.91 7.38 8.62
CA TYR A 34 5.86 6.99 7.60
C TYR A 34 6.42 8.20 6.86
N SER A 35 7.73 8.14 6.66
CA SER A 35 8.50 9.07 5.83
C SER A 35 9.30 8.35 4.75
N ALA A 36 9.14 7.03 4.65
CA ALA A 36 9.77 6.19 3.66
C ALA A 36 8.72 5.69 2.67
N ASP A 37 9.01 5.85 1.39
CA ASP A 37 8.22 5.40 0.26
C ASP A 37 8.75 4.05 -0.31
N PRO A 38 7.93 3.32 -1.09
CA PRO A 38 6.47 3.44 -1.22
C PRO A 38 5.74 2.99 0.06
N VAL A 39 4.53 3.49 0.32
CA VAL A 39 3.68 3.04 1.45
C VAL A 39 2.51 2.22 0.92
N VAL A 40 2.20 1.10 1.56
CA VAL A 40 1.05 0.27 1.23
C VAL A 40 0.12 0.18 2.42
N VAL A 41 -1.16 0.40 2.17
CA VAL A 41 -2.23 0.37 3.17
C VAL A 41 -3.30 -0.60 2.70
N ASP A 42 -3.73 -1.49 3.59
CA ASP A 42 -4.84 -2.41 3.37
C ASP A 42 -6.14 -1.75 3.87
N ASN A 43 -7.05 -1.33 2.99
CA ASN A 43 -8.32 -0.73 3.44
C ASN A 43 -9.24 -1.74 4.14
N ALA A 44 -8.99 -3.05 4.00
CA ALA A 44 -9.75 -4.06 4.73
C ALA A 44 -9.29 -4.18 6.20
N ASP A 45 -8.07 -3.73 6.53
CA ASP A 45 -7.51 -3.75 7.87
C ASP A 45 -6.60 -2.53 8.07
N GLU A 46 -7.13 -1.51 8.74
CA GLU A 46 -6.45 -0.24 9.02
C GLU A 46 -5.13 -0.42 9.79
N GLN A 47 -4.89 -1.56 10.45
CA GLN A 47 -3.63 -1.86 11.12
C GLN A 47 -2.60 -2.54 10.20
N ASN A 48 -3.02 -3.01 9.03
CA ASN A 48 -2.17 -3.69 8.05
C ASN A 48 -1.62 -2.70 7.01
N HIS A 49 -0.68 -1.87 7.45
CA HIS A 49 0.11 -1.00 6.58
C HIS A 49 1.61 -1.30 6.68
N TRP A 50 2.38 -0.88 5.68
CA TRP A 50 3.85 -0.93 5.71
C TRP A 50 4.48 0.03 4.72
N SER A 51 5.75 0.35 4.93
CA SER A 51 6.59 1.07 3.98
C SER A 51 7.63 0.16 3.33
N GLY A 52 8.06 0.55 2.12
CA GLY A 52 9.10 -0.07 1.34
C GLY A 52 8.72 -1.38 0.65
N PHE A 53 9.73 -2.09 0.17
CA PHE A 53 9.57 -3.39 -0.48
C PHE A 53 9.54 -4.52 0.54
N ARG A 54 8.37 -5.15 0.70
CA ARG A 54 8.12 -6.23 1.67
C ARG A 54 7.50 -7.45 0.98
N PRO A 55 8.31 -8.32 0.36
CA PRO A 55 7.81 -9.50 -0.34
C PRO A 55 7.03 -10.43 0.61
N ASP A 56 7.44 -10.52 1.88
CA ASP A 56 6.76 -11.30 2.92
C ASP A 56 5.30 -10.86 3.14
N LYS A 57 5.06 -9.54 3.17
CA LYS A 57 3.69 -8.99 3.31
C LYS A 57 2.89 -9.14 2.02
N ILE A 58 3.53 -8.96 0.86
CA ILE A 58 2.89 -9.12 -0.46
C ILE A 58 2.44 -10.57 -0.67
N ASP A 59 3.30 -11.55 -0.36
CA ASP A 59 2.95 -12.96 -0.44
C ASP A 59 1.78 -13.30 0.49
N ALA A 60 1.73 -12.72 1.69
CA ALA A 60 0.62 -12.92 2.63
C ALA A 60 -0.73 -12.43 2.08
N LEU A 61 -0.76 -11.46 1.16
CA LEU A 61 -1.99 -10.99 0.52
C LEU A 61 -2.54 -11.98 -0.51
N THR A 62 -1.68 -12.74 -1.18
CA THR A 62 -2.11 -13.72 -2.19
C THR A 62 -3.00 -14.81 -1.59
N GLY A 63 -2.77 -15.18 -0.33
CA GLY A 63 -3.60 -16.12 0.43
C GLY A 63 -4.90 -15.52 0.97
N LYS A 64 -5.05 -14.18 0.99
CA LYS A 64 -6.24 -13.48 1.50
C LYS A 64 -7.34 -13.30 0.43
N ASN A 65 -7.15 -13.80 -0.79
CA ASN A 65 -8.10 -13.67 -1.91
C ASN A 65 -9.45 -14.43 -1.74
N CYS A 66 -9.80 -14.81 -0.52
CA CYS A 66 -11.04 -15.47 -0.19
C CYS A 66 -12.05 -14.44 0.36
N LEU A 67 -12.94 -13.97 -0.53
CA LEU A 67 -14.32 -13.47 -0.28
C LEU A 67 -14.62 -11.96 -0.32
N GLY A 68 -13.66 -11.08 -0.56
CA GLY A 68 -13.92 -9.64 -0.83
C GLY A 68 -12.67 -9.02 -1.43
N GLY A 69 -12.82 -8.21 -2.48
CA GLY A 69 -11.68 -7.62 -3.19
C GLY A 69 -10.70 -6.97 -2.21
N LEU A 70 -9.41 -7.19 -2.42
CA LEU A 70 -8.37 -6.48 -1.68
C LEU A 70 -8.46 -5.01 -2.10
N ASP A 71 -9.02 -4.17 -1.24
CA ASP A 71 -8.97 -2.71 -1.37
C ASP A 71 -7.59 -2.24 -0.87
N LEU A 72 -6.54 -2.55 -1.62
CA LEU A 72 -5.18 -2.15 -1.28
C LEU A 72 -4.88 -0.76 -1.86
N ILE A 73 -4.27 0.15 -1.10
CA ILE A 73 -3.77 1.42 -1.62
C ILE A 73 -2.24 1.37 -1.64
N CYS A 74 -1.65 1.58 -2.81
CA CYS A 74 -0.22 1.82 -2.97
C CYS A 74 0.00 3.32 -3.12
N LEU A 75 0.57 3.93 -2.09
CA LEU A 75 0.88 5.35 -2.03
C LEU A 75 2.27 5.57 -2.63
N ASP A 76 2.33 6.34 -3.70
CA ASP A 76 3.53 6.53 -4.49
C ASP A 76 4.49 7.54 -3.87
N GLU A 77 5.76 7.41 -4.25
CA GLU A 77 6.91 8.21 -3.82
C GLU A 77 6.67 9.72 -3.96
N LEU A 78 7.09 10.45 -2.92
CA LEU A 78 7.31 11.89 -2.99
C LEU A 78 8.69 12.08 -3.63
N ASP A 79 8.76 12.56 -4.86
CA ASP A 79 10.04 12.91 -5.52
C ASP A 79 10.80 14.01 -4.75
#